data_AF-A0A430UEX3-F1
#
_entry.id   AF-A0A430UEX3-F1
#
_cell.length_a   1.000
_cell.length_b   1.000
_cell.length_c   1.000
_cell.angle_alpha   90.00
_cell.angle_beta   90.00
_cell.angle_gamma   90.00
#
_symmetry.space_group_name_H-M   'P 1'
#
loop_
_entity.id
_entity.type
_entity.pdbx_description
1 polymer ?
#
loop_
_entity_poly.entity_id
_entity_poly.type
_entity_poly.pdbx_seq_one_letter_code
_entity_poly.pdbx_strand_id
1 'polypeptide(L)'
;MHQVATTDPVVVVRHHHGRVDTIGREAVFVDEERLLMKGAVLYELHYDDYTDIYDKLYPAILALWYAHQSGYNAYLLALNREGEAVDRIEL
;
A
#
# COMPACT_ATOMS: atom_id res chain seq x y z
N MET A 1 18.45 -32.33 -12.56
CA MET A 1 17.53 -31.58 -11.67
C MET A 1 17.79 -30.11 -11.88
N HIS A 2 16.91 -29.40 -12.58
CA HIS A 2 16.96 -27.93 -12.64
C HIS A 2 16.09 -27.41 -11.50
N GLN A 3 16.73 -26.77 -10.51
CA GLN A 3 16.02 -25.93 -9.56
C GLN A 3 15.32 -24.83 -10.35
N VAL A 4 13.99 -24.88 -10.39
CA VAL A 4 13.18 -23.73 -10.76
C VAL A 4 13.45 -22.70 -9.67
N ALA A 5 14.16 -21.64 -10.01
CA ALA A 5 14.24 -20.48 -9.14
C ALA A 5 12.79 -20.04 -8.90
N THR A 6 12.32 -20.12 -7.66
CA THR A 6 11.14 -19.38 -7.24
C THR A 6 11.53 -17.93 -7.39
N THR A 7 11.26 -17.35 -8.57
CA THR A 7 11.35 -15.91 -8.77
C THR A 7 10.40 -15.30 -7.77
N ASP A 8 10.94 -14.76 -6.68
CA ASP A 8 10.20 -13.93 -5.76
C ASP A 8 9.36 -12.94 -6.59
N PRO A 9 8.06 -12.77 -6.27
CA PRO A 9 7.18 -11.95 -7.07
C PRO A 9 7.75 -10.53 -7.15
N VAL A 10 8.22 -10.17 -8.35
CA VAL A 10 8.71 -8.82 -8.62
C VAL A 10 7.50 -7.90 -8.61
N VAL A 11 7.42 -7.00 -7.64
CA VAL A 11 6.35 -6.02 -7.60
C VAL A 11 6.77 -4.73 -8.28
N VAL A 12 5.99 -4.39 -9.31
CA VAL A 12 6.18 -3.22 -10.14
C VAL A 12 5.12 -2.22 -9.70
N VAL A 13 5.43 -1.44 -8.67
CA VAL A 13 4.56 -0.32 -8.28
C VAL A 13 4.69 0.76 -9.36
N ARG A 14 3.76 0.79 -10.31
CA ARG A 14 3.78 1.77 -11.40
C ARG A 14 3.05 3.04 -10.96
N HIS A 15 3.81 4.03 -10.49
CA HIS A 15 3.27 5.35 -10.16
C HIS A 15 2.91 6.17 -11.42
N HIS A 16 1.84 5.80 -12.11
CA HIS A 16 1.17 6.60 -13.13
C HIS A 16 -0.34 6.48 -12.92
N HIS A 17 -0.97 7.53 -12.38
CA HIS A 17 -2.42 7.65 -12.18
C HIS A 17 -3.05 6.67 -11.15
N GLY A 18 -2.42 6.43 -9.99
CA GLY A 18 -3.03 5.64 -8.90
C GLY A 18 -3.12 4.13 -9.14
N ARG A 19 -2.41 3.58 -10.13
CA ARG A 19 -2.46 2.15 -10.46
C ARG A 19 -1.28 1.39 -9.88
N VAL A 20 -1.53 0.40 -9.02
CA VAL A 20 -0.49 -0.49 -8.48
C VAL A 20 -0.61 -1.85 -9.16
N ASP A 21 0.50 -2.40 -9.65
CA ASP A 21 0.52 -3.69 -10.34
C ASP A 21 1.45 -4.67 -9.58
N THR A 22 0.94 -5.87 -9.30
CA THR A 22 1.73 -6.92 -8.64
C THR A 22 1.80 -8.12 -9.57
N ILE A 23 2.99 -8.45 -10.08
CA ILE A 23 3.15 -9.61 -10.96
C ILE A 23 2.89 -10.88 -10.14
N GLY A 24 1.79 -11.58 -10.43
CA GLY A 24 1.40 -12.84 -9.77
C GLY A 24 0.09 -12.80 -8.96
N ARG A 25 -0.56 -11.65 -8.83
CA ARG A 25 -1.91 -11.48 -8.23
C ARG A 25 -2.72 -10.40 -8.95
N GLU A 26 -4.02 -10.29 -8.67
CA GLU A 26 -4.86 -9.20 -9.18
C GLU A 26 -4.27 -7.84 -8.81
N ALA A 27 -4.27 -6.91 -9.77
CA ALA A 27 -3.77 -5.57 -9.56
C ALA A 27 -4.70 -4.80 -8.60
N VAL A 28 -4.16 -4.28 -7.49
CA VAL A 28 -4.90 -3.42 -6.58
C VAL A 28 -4.82 -1.98 -7.09
N PHE A 29 -5.97 -1.34 -7.32
CA PHE A 29 -6.04 0.05 -7.76
C PHE A 29 -6.33 0.97 -6.57
N VAL A 30 -5.47 1.96 -6.35
CA VAL A 30 -5.64 2.96 -5.29
C VAL A 30 -5.67 4.35 -5.91
N ASP A 31 -6.88 4.89 -6.02
CA ASP A 31 -7.14 6.21 -6.60
C ASP A 31 -6.70 7.34 -5.66
N GLU A 32 -5.48 7.84 -5.87
CA GLU A 32 -4.91 8.95 -5.09
C GLU A 32 -5.74 10.23 -5.22
N GLU A 33 -6.26 10.53 -6.42
CA GLU A 33 -7.06 11.74 -6.64
C GLU A 33 -8.35 11.69 -5.81
N ARG A 34 -8.99 10.52 -5.74
CA ARG A 34 -10.15 10.29 -4.86
C ARG A 34 -9.80 10.48 -3.38
N LEU A 35 -8.64 10.01 -2.93
CA LEU A 35 -8.20 10.18 -1.55
C LEU A 35 -7.94 11.66 -1.23
N LEU A 36 -7.28 12.38 -2.13
CA LEU A 36 -7.07 13.83 -2.01
C LEU A 36 -8.40 14.59 -1.97
N MET A 37 -9.38 14.20 -2.79
CA MET A 37 -10.74 14.78 -2.76
C MET A 37 -11.47 14.53 -1.44
N LYS A 38 -11.16 13.42 -0.75
CA LYS A 38 -11.64 13.13 0.62
C LYS A 38 -10.87 13.88 1.71
N GLY A 39 -9.82 14.62 1.35
CA GLY A 39 -9.01 15.39 2.29
C GLY A 39 -7.80 14.65 2.84
N ALA A 40 -7.40 13.51 2.25
CA ALA A 40 -6.21 12.79 2.68
C ALA A 40 -4.94 13.63 2.48
N VAL A 41 -4.09 13.67 3.52
CA VAL A 41 -2.80 14.38 3.51
C VAL A 41 -1.65 13.54 4.10
N LEU A 42 -1.98 12.48 4.85
CA LEU A 42 -1.03 11.54 5.44
C LEU A 42 -1.57 10.12 5.29
N TYR A 43 -0.68 9.14 5.38
CA TYR A 43 -1.01 7.72 5.31
C TYR A 43 -0.37 6.99 6.49
N GLU A 44 -1.19 6.38 7.34
CA GLU A 44 -0.74 5.65 8.51
C GLU A 44 -0.87 4.15 8.26
N LEU A 45 0.26 3.46 8.24
CA LEU A 45 0.35 2.01 8.10
C LEU A 45 0.27 1.38 9.47
N HIS A 46 -0.72 0.51 9.64
CA HIS A 46 -0.86 -0.36 10.79
C HIS A 46 -0.45 -1.77 10.37
N TYR A 47 0.44 -2.42 11.12
CA TYR A 47 0.82 -3.80 10.92
C TYR A 47 1.16 -4.45 12.25
N ASP A 48 0.42 -5.52 12.60
CA ASP A 48 0.45 -6.12 13.92
C ASP A 48 0.35 -5.07 15.05
N ASP A 49 1.39 -4.91 15.89
CA ASP A 49 1.46 -3.95 17.00
C ASP A 49 2.23 -2.65 16.65
N TYR A 50 2.58 -2.45 15.38
CA TYR A 50 3.41 -1.34 14.92
C TYR A 50 2.64 -0.37 14.02
N THR A 51 3.12 0.87 14.02
CA THR A 51 2.56 1.94 13.21
C THR A 51 3.67 2.78 12.60
N ASP A 52 3.57 3.00 11.28
CA ASP A 52 4.45 3.90 10.52
C ASP A 52 3.62 4.94 9.78
N ILE A 53 4.13 6.17 9.67
CA ILE A 53 3.44 7.29 9.00
C ILE A 53 4.23 7.72 7.76
N TYR A 54 3.51 7.91 6.66
CA TYR A 54 4.03 8.34 5.38
C TYR A 54 3.34 9.62 4.90
N ASP A 55 4.12 10.52 4.29
CA ASP A 55 3.65 11.78 3.69
C ASP A 55 3.16 11.61 2.24
N LYS A 56 3.39 10.43 1.65
CA LYS A 56 3.06 10.12 0.25
C LYS A 56 2.43 8.75 0.15
N LEU A 57 1.48 8.60 -0.78
CA LEU A 57 0.74 7.35 -0.96
C LEU A 57 1.65 6.21 -1.43
N TYR A 58 2.51 6.49 -2.42
CA TYR A 58 3.39 5.48 -3.02
C TYR A 58 4.25 4.70 -2.00
N PRO A 59 5.07 5.35 -1.15
CA PRO A 59 5.87 4.64 -0.15
C PRO A 59 4.99 3.91 0.88
N ALA A 60 3.83 4.47 1.25
CA ALA A 60 2.89 3.84 2.16
C ALA A 60 2.35 2.52 1.60
N ILE A 61 1.92 2.52 0.34
CA ILE A 61 1.44 1.35 -0.39
C ILE A 61 2.54 0.29 -0.56
N LEU A 62 3.77 0.73 -0.85
CA LEU A 62 4.90 -0.19 -0.97
C LEU A 62 5.18 -0.87 0.37
N ALA A 63 5.14 -0.14 1.48
CA ALA A 63 5.30 -0.69 2.82
C ALA A 63 4.16 -1.64 3.21
N LEU A 64 2.90 -1.28 2.91
CA LEU A 64 1.74 -2.16 3.07
C LEU A 64 1.94 -3.48 2.31
N TRP A 65 2.39 -3.40 1.06
CA TRP A 65 2.66 -4.58 0.26
C TRP A 65 3.76 -5.46 0.86
N TYR A 66 4.89 -4.88 1.29
CA TYR A 66 5.95 -5.63 1.96
C TYR A 66 5.47 -6.28 3.26
N ALA A 67 4.62 -5.60 4.03
CA ALA A 67 4.06 -6.14 5.25
C ALA A 67 3.21 -7.40 4.95
N HIS A 68 2.32 -7.33 3.96
CA HIS A 68 1.55 -8.49 3.51
C HIS A 68 2.41 -9.65 2.99
N GLN A 69 3.46 -9.38 2.21
CA GLN A 69 4.37 -10.46 1.75
C GLN A 69 5.12 -11.12 2.90
N SER A 70 5.39 -10.36 3.96
CA SER A 70 6.05 -10.84 5.16
C SER A 70 5.08 -11.57 6.11
N GLY A 71 3.80 -11.66 5.76
CA GLY A 71 2.76 -12.36 6.53
C GLY A 71 2.14 -11.55 7.66
N TYR A 72 2.41 -10.25 7.73
CA TYR A 72 1.80 -9.37 8.73
C TYR A 72 0.35 -9.04 8.38
N ASN A 73 -0.48 -8.83 9.40
CA ASN A 73 -1.81 -8.28 9.21
C ASN A 73 -1.72 -6.77 9.12
N ALA A 74 -1.81 -6.23 7.90
CA ALA A 74 -1.53 -4.82 7.63
C ALA A 74 -2.68 -4.11 6.90
N TYR A 75 -2.86 -2.82 7.19
CA TYR A 75 -3.75 -1.92 6.46
C TYR A 75 -3.25 -0.47 6.54
N LEU A 76 -3.67 0.36 5.58
CA LEU A 76 -3.40 1.80 5.60
C LEU A 76 -4.65 2.58 5.96
N LEU A 77 -4.50 3.61 6.79
CA LEU A 77 -5.47 4.69 6.95
C LEU A 77 -4.99 5.92 6.18
N ALA A 78 -5.85 6.46 5.33
CA ALA A 78 -5.66 7.80 4.79
C ALA A 78 -6.21 8.81 5.79
N LEU A 79 -5.40 9.78 6.22
CA LEU A 79 -5.74 10.72 7.28
C LEU A 79 -5.91 12.14 6.75
N ASN A 80 -6.86 12.90 7.30
CA ASN A 80 -6.97 14.34 7.09
C ASN A 80 -5.95 15.14 7.93
N ARG A 81 -6.01 16.48 7.87
CA ARG A 81 -5.07 17.36 8.59
C ARG A 81 -5.24 17.31 10.11
N GLU A 82 -6.43 16.92 10.55
CA GLU A 82 -6.83 16.75 11.94
C GLU A 82 -6.40 15.37 12.50
N GLY A 83 -5.86 14.48 11.66
CA GLY A 83 -5.44 13.13 12.03
C GLY A 83 -6.59 12.10 12.02
N GLU A 84 -7.74 12.45 11.45
CA GLU A 84 -8.90 11.57 11.37
C GLU A 84 -8.86 10.74 10.09
N ALA A 85 -9.26 9.48 10.18
CA ALA A 85 -9.30 8.59 9.02
C ALA A 85 -10.43 8.97 8.05
N VAL A 86 -10.07 9.19 6.78
CA VAL A 86 -11.01 9.48 5.68
C VAL A 86 -11.20 8.30 4.73
N ASP A 87 -10.27 7.34 4.75
CA ASP A 87 -10.36 6.08 3.99
C ASP A 87 -9.49 4.99 4.64
N ARG A 88 -9.76 3.73 4.31
CA ARG A 88 -8.97 2.56 4.69
C ARG A 88 -8.64 1.75 3.44
N ILE A 89 -7.36 1.41 3.28
CA ILE A 89 -6.83 0.73 2.10
C ILE A 89 -6.23 -0.62 2.54
N GLU A 90 -6.64 -1.68 1.85
CA GLU A 90 -6.22 -3.07 2.06
C GLU A 90 -5.80 -3.68 0.71
N LEU A 91 -4.88 -4.66 0.71
CA LEU A 91 -4.38 -5.36 -0.49
C LEU A 91 -4.92 -6.78 -0.64
#